data_AF-A0A5J5BPX8-F1
#
_entry.id   AF-A0A5J5BPX8-F1
#
_cell.length_a   1.000
_cell.length_b   1.000
_cell.length_c   1.000
_cell.angle_alpha   90.00
_cell.angle_beta   90.00
_cell.angle_gamma   90.00
#
_symmetry.space_group_name_H-M   'P 1'
#
loop_
_entity.id
_entity.type
_entity.pdbx_description
1 polymer ?
#
loop_
_entity_poly.entity_id
_entity_poly.type
_entity_poly.pdbx_seq_one_letter_code
_entity_poly.pdbx_strand_id
1 'polypeptide(L)'
;MMMILNSGMIIFQFRLEELLIRESSVCSTRDKDGALSQPELEDLFSTAPESPWGEAPYKDAAERTALGGLSLNGFLSEWALMTLLDPAQSLANLIYIGYNSDPASALRVTRRRSLDYKKQQTDRNVFQCFVFGPKKAGKSAILKSFLGRSFSNSYTLTANDCYATNVVDQLGGTKKTLVLREIPEDGVKELLSNKESLAACDVAVFVYDSSDEYSLTRAAELLLEVARRGEESGFGVPSLFIAAKDDLDSYPMAIKDSICQDMRIDAPIHVSVKERDLNNVFSRIVTTAKHPHLSVPETEFGRNQKKHRQLVSRSLMFVSVGTAVAVVGLAAYRAYAARRNTSS
;
A
#
# COMPACT_ATOMS: atom_id res chain seq x y z
N MET A 1 -11.73 -0.34 27.69
CA MET A 1 -12.43 -1.15 26.68
C MET A 1 -11.83 -0.80 25.32
N MET A 2 -10.71 -1.44 24.98
CA MET A 2 -9.96 -1.18 23.76
C MET A 2 -10.48 -2.16 22.71
N MET A 3 -11.31 -1.67 21.78
CA MET A 3 -11.73 -2.49 20.64
C MET A 3 -10.47 -2.83 19.85
N ILE A 4 -10.16 -4.12 19.76
CA ILE A 4 -9.23 -4.67 18.77
C ILE A 4 -9.85 -4.37 17.40
N LEU A 5 -9.47 -3.24 16.81
CA LEU A 5 -9.82 -2.90 15.44
C LEU A 5 -8.86 -3.68 14.55
N ASN A 6 -9.38 -4.69 13.85
CA ASN A 6 -8.64 -5.47 12.85
C ASN A 6 -7.82 -4.55 11.94
N SER A 7 -6.51 -4.73 11.99
CA SER A 7 -5.45 -3.85 11.49
C SER A 7 -5.43 -3.64 9.97
N GLY A 8 -6.31 -4.28 9.21
CA GLY A 8 -6.36 -4.15 7.74
C GLY A 8 -7.29 -3.06 7.21
N MET A 9 -8.30 -2.63 7.99
CA MET A 9 -9.39 -1.81 7.43
C MET A 9 -9.27 -0.31 7.74
N ILE A 10 -8.39 0.04 8.68
CA ILE A 10 -8.12 1.40 9.16
C ILE A 10 -6.60 1.57 9.20
N ILE A 11 -6.06 2.42 8.32
CA ILE A 11 -4.64 2.79 8.40
C ILE A 11 -4.53 3.98 9.34
N PHE A 12 -3.74 3.82 10.40
CA PHE A 12 -3.32 4.93 11.24
C PHE A 12 -2.22 5.69 10.52
N GLN A 13 -2.44 6.97 10.31
CA GLN A 13 -1.45 7.88 9.77
C GLN A 13 -0.99 8.81 10.87
N PHE A 14 0.30 8.97 10.99
CA PHE A 14 0.89 9.84 11.99
C PHE A 14 0.65 11.33 11.64
N ARG A 15 0.26 12.16 12.61
CA ARG A 15 0.09 13.61 12.42
C ARG A 15 1.37 14.33 12.84
N LEU A 16 2.26 14.51 11.86
CA LEU A 16 3.63 15.00 12.05
C LEU A 16 3.78 16.48 12.42
N GLU A 17 2.73 17.29 12.25
CA GLU A 17 2.84 18.75 12.36
C GLU A 17 3.18 19.25 13.79
N GLU A 18 2.87 18.49 14.85
CA GLU A 18 3.22 18.90 16.22
C GLU A 18 4.59 18.38 16.69
N LEU A 19 5.07 17.25 16.15
CA LEU A 19 6.42 16.77 16.42
C LEU A 19 7.47 17.62 15.71
N LEU A 20 7.16 18.16 14.52
CA LEU A 20 7.95 19.15 13.78
C LEU A 20 8.46 20.34 14.60
N ILE A 21 7.69 20.79 15.60
CA ILE A 21 8.05 21.94 16.45
C ILE A 21 9.11 21.56 17.49
N ARG A 22 9.17 20.28 17.90
CA ARG A 22 10.30 19.70 18.65
C ARG A 22 11.37 19.11 17.72
N GLU A 23 11.10 18.80 16.45
CA GLU A 23 12.07 18.30 15.46
C GLU A 23 13.20 19.29 15.20
N SER A 24 12.91 20.60 15.18
CA SER A 24 13.94 21.63 15.14
C SER A 24 14.84 21.67 16.38
N SER A 25 14.50 20.95 17.45
CA SER A 25 15.33 20.81 18.65
C SER A 25 15.92 19.40 18.84
N VAL A 26 15.31 18.35 18.27
CA VAL A 26 15.78 16.95 18.35
C VAL A 26 16.71 16.58 17.19
N CYS A 27 16.38 16.99 15.95
CA CYS A 27 17.29 16.87 14.79
C CYS A 27 18.18 18.10 14.60
N SER A 28 18.02 19.15 15.41
CA SER A 28 19.10 20.10 15.68
C SER A 28 20.11 19.40 16.60
N THR A 29 20.80 18.41 16.05
CA THR A 29 21.85 17.66 16.72
C THR A 29 22.87 18.63 17.32
N ARG A 30 23.58 18.19 18.36
CA ARG A 30 24.80 18.88 18.85
C ARG A 30 25.80 19.13 17.70
N ASP A 31 25.65 18.38 16.60
CA ASP A 31 26.60 18.20 15.53
C ASP A 31 26.16 18.88 14.21
N LYS A 32 24.92 19.41 14.14
CA LYS A 32 24.31 20.13 12.98
C LYS A 32 24.35 19.39 11.64
N ASP A 33 24.45 18.08 11.65
CA ASP A 33 24.58 17.22 10.47
C ASP A 33 23.22 16.78 9.87
N GLY A 34 22.11 17.06 10.55
CA GLY A 34 20.75 16.78 10.06
C GLY A 34 20.38 15.29 10.07
N ALA A 35 21.08 14.47 10.87
CA ALA A 35 20.81 13.05 11.04
C ALA A 35 21.06 12.62 12.49
N LEU A 36 20.28 11.66 13.00
CA LEU A 36 20.44 11.12 14.34
C LEU A 36 21.49 10.00 14.34
N SER A 37 22.59 10.23 15.05
CA SER A 37 23.59 9.20 15.31
C SER A 37 23.03 8.09 16.21
N GLN A 38 23.71 6.94 16.26
CA GLN A 38 23.30 5.82 17.13
C GLN A 38 23.22 6.21 18.62
N PRO A 39 24.20 6.95 19.20
CA PRO A 39 24.10 7.40 20.59
C PRO A 39 22.95 8.38 20.85
N GLU A 40 22.66 9.28 19.89
CA GLU A 40 21.51 10.20 20.01
C GLU A 40 20.17 9.45 19.94
N LEU A 41 20.10 8.39 19.14
CA LEU A 41 18.92 7.53 19.08
C LEU A 41 18.72 6.75 20.39
N GLU A 42 19.81 6.27 20.99
CA GLU A 42 19.79 5.61 22.31
C GLU A 42 19.39 6.58 23.42
N ASP A 43 19.88 7.82 23.39
CA ASP A 43 19.48 8.88 24.32
C ASP A 43 17.98 9.23 24.17
N LEU A 44 17.49 9.34 22.93
CA LEU A 44 16.09 9.63 22.64
C LEU A 44 15.14 8.59 23.26
N PHE A 45 15.50 7.32 23.19
CA PHE A 45 14.70 6.21 23.75
C PHE A 45 15.16 5.77 25.15
N SER A 46 15.99 6.56 25.84
CA SER A 46 16.54 6.20 27.16
C SER A 46 15.48 6.00 28.25
N THR A 47 14.30 6.60 28.08
CA THR A 47 13.13 6.47 28.96
C THR A 47 12.19 5.32 28.57
N ALA A 48 12.40 4.71 27.40
CA ALA A 48 11.66 3.53 26.97
C ALA A 48 12.32 2.25 27.54
N PRO A 49 11.56 1.15 27.72
CA PRO A 49 12.13 -0.13 28.17
C PRO A 49 13.20 -0.67 27.22
N GLU A 50 13.00 -0.47 25.91
CA GLU A 50 13.89 -0.88 24.84
C GLU A 50 13.73 0.06 23.63
N SER A 51 14.75 0.13 22.77
CA SER A 51 14.66 0.90 21.53
C SER A 51 13.75 0.19 20.53
N PRO A 52 12.67 0.83 20.05
CA PRO A 52 11.73 0.20 19.13
C PRO A 52 12.35 -0.13 17.77
N TRP A 53 13.50 0.46 17.43
CA TRP A 53 14.12 0.33 16.10
C TRP A 53 15.44 -0.45 16.10
N GLY A 54 15.77 -1.13 17.21
CA GLY A 54 16.99 -1.93 17.34
C GLY A 54 16.98 -3.25 16.56
N GLU A 55 15.80 -3.75 16.22
CA GLU A 55 15.59 -5.07 15.61
C GLU A 55 14.75 -5.00 14.32
N ALA A 56 14.65 -6.14 13.63
CA ALA A 56 13.75 -6.27 12.49
C ALA A 56 12.28 -6.13 12.94
N PRO A 57 11.40 -5.50 12.14
CA PRO A 57 11.64 -5.05 10.76
C PRO A 57 12.31 -3.67 10.64
N TYR A 58 12.51 -2.92 11.72
CA TYR A 58 12.85 -1.49 11.71
C TYR A 58 14.33 -1.19 11.43
N LYS A 59 15.26 -1.94 12.05
CA LYS A 59 16.71 -1.65 12.06
C LYS A 59 17.29 -1.18 10.71
N ASP A 60 16.85 -1.84 9.64
CA ASP A 60 17.32 -1.66 8.27
C ASP A 60 16.24 -1.11 7.31
N ALA A 61 15.10 -0.62 7.81
CA ALA A 61 13.97 -0.23 6.98
C ALA A 61 14.06 1.20 6.44
N ALA A 62 14.71 2.13 7.15
CA ALA A 62 14.80 3.53 6.71
C ALA A 62 16.14 3.91 6.05
N GLU A 63 16.10 5.09 5.40
CA GLU A 63 17.27 5.75 4.84
C GLU A 63 18.24 6.20 5.95
N ARG A 64 19.52 5.92 5.75
CA ARG A 64 20.61 6.36 6.62
C ARG A 64 21.63 7.15 5.82
N THR A 65 22.30 8.09 6.46
CA THR A 65 23.40 8.86 5.88
C THR A 65 24.62 7.98 5.65
N ALA A 66 25.61 8.50 4.92
CA ALA A 66 26.88 7.80 4.69
C ALA A 66 27.65 7.46 5.98
N LEU A 67 27.39 8.18 7.07
CA LEU A 67 27.97 7.93 8.40
C LEU A 67 27.15 6.93 9.23
N GLY A 68 26.05 6.40 8.70
CA GLY A 68 25.16 5.45 9.39
C GLY A 68 24.08 6.08 10.27
N GLY A 69 24.04 7.42 10.36
CA GLY A 69 23.01 8.16 11.09
C GLY A 69 21.65 8.10 10.38
N LEU A 70 20.56 8.11 11.15
CA LEU A 70 19.20 8.11 10.63
C LEU A 70 18.85 9.53 10.15
N SER A 71 18.59 9.70 8.86
CA SER A 71 18.22 11.02 8.32
C SER A 71 16.87 11.49 8.88
N LEU A 72 16.55 12.78 8.79
CA LEU A 72 15.21 13.27 9.16
C LEU A 72 14.10 12.49 8.42
N ASN A 73 14.24 12.33 7.10
CA ASN A 73 13.28 11.52 6.31
C ASN A 73 13.21 10.08 6.82
N GLY A 74 14.36 9.48 7.15
CA GLY A 74 14.43 8.13 7.71
C GLY A 74 13.72 8.02 9.05
N PHE A 75 13.96 8.96 9.96
CA PHE A 75 13.29 9.04 11.27
C PHE A 75 11.77 9.13 11.14
N LEU A 76 11.28 10.00 10.27
CA LEU A 76 9.85 10.13 9.99
C LEU A 76 9.26 8.86 9.36
N SER A 77 10.04 8.20 8.51
CA SER A 77 9.66 6.98 7.83
C SER A 77 9.60 5.77 8.77
N GLU A 78 10.47 5.70 9.79
CA GLU A 78 10.40 4.68 10.87
C GLU A 78 9.14 4.86 11.72
N TRP A 79 8.81 6.09 12.12
CA TRP A 79 7.56 6.35 12.84
C TRP A 79 6.33 5.97 12.00
N ALA A 80 6.34 6.28 10.71
CA ALA A 80 5.28 5.89 9.80
C ALA A 80 5.16 4.36 9.68
N LEU A 81 6.29 3.65 9.59
CA LEU A 81 6.33 2.19 9.53
C LEU A 81 5.81 1.56 10.82
N MET A 82 6.30 1.98 11.99
CA MET A 82 5.85 1.47 13.28
C MET A 82 4.36 1.74 13.49
N THR A 83 3.87 2.92 13.13
CA THR A 83 2.44 3.25 13.23
C THR A 83 1.57 2.40 12.31
N LEU A 84 2.08 2.05 11.12
CA LEU A 84 1.39 1.21 10.16
C LEU A 84 1.30 -0.24 10.64
N LEU A 85 2.37 -0.76 11.25
CA LEU A 85 2.45 -2.17 11.69
C LEU A 85 1.85 -2.38 13.08
N ASP A 86 2.19 -1.52 14.03
CA ASP A 86 1.71 -1.56 15.41
C ASP A 86 1.46 -0.13 15.96
N PRO A 87 0.24 0.41 15.74
CA PRO A 87 -0.12 1.73 16.22
C PRO A 87 -0.09 1.83 17.76
N ALA A 88 -0.27 0.72 18.49
CA ALA A 88 -0.23 0.73 19.94
C ALA A 88 1.22 0.87 20.45
N GLN A 89 2.15 0.11 19.86
CA GLN A 89 3.59 0.25 20.14
C GLN A 89 4.09 1.64 19.76
N SER A 90 3.65 2.18 18.62
CA SER A 90 3.99 3.55 18.21
C SER A 90 3.54 4.58 19.26
N LEU A 91 2.29 4.48 19.72
CA LEU A 91 1.76 5.39 20.73
C LEU A 91 2.48 5.28 22.09
N ALA A 92 2.82 4.05 22.51
CA ALA A 92 3.56 3.84 23.74
C ALA A 92 4.95 4.49 23.68
N ASN A 93 5.68 4.30 22.57
CA ASN A 93 6.99 4.90 22.38
C ASN A 93 6.94 6.43 22.31
N LEU A 94 5.87 7.00 21.76
CA LEU A 94 5.67 8.45 21.81
C LEU A 94 5.57 8.99 23.24
N ILE A 95 4.83 8.29 24.10
CA ILE A 95 4.68 8.68 25.50
C ILE A 95 6.03 8.59 26.21
N TYR A 96 6.82 7.53 25.96
CA TYR A 96 8.15 7.38 26.56
C TYR A 96 9.08 8.54 26.21
N ILE A 97 9.12 8.98 24.94
CA ILE A 97 9.95 10.12 24.52
C ILE A 97 9.36 11.49 24.93
N GLY A 98 8.31 11.50 25.76
CA GLY A 98 7.74 12.70 26.36
C GLY A 98 6.83 13.49 25.42
N TYR A 99 6.02 12.81 24.59
CA TYR A 99 4.91 13.46 23.89
C TYR A 99 3.91 14.01 24.92
N ASN A 100 3.79 15.33 24.97
CA ASN A 100 3.06 16.05 26.01
C ASN A 100 1.63 16.46 25.62
N SER A 101 1.19 16.17 24.40
CA SER A 101 -0.19 16.38 23.97
C SER A 101 -1.05 15.14 24.23
N ASP A 102 -2.35 15.22 23.92
CA ASP A 102 -3.25 14.08 23.97
C ASP A 102 -2.76 12.96 23.03
N PRO A 103 -2.43 11.75 23.54
CA PRO A 103 -2.00 10.64 22.69
C PRO A 103 -3.01 10.33 21.57
N ALA A 104 -4.31 10.56 21.79
CA ALA A 104 -5.33 10.36 20.76
C ALA A 104 -5.22 11.34 19.58
N SER A 105 -4.54 12.49 19.73
CA SER A 105 -4.30 13.43 18.63
C SER A 105 -3.06 13.12 17.79
N ALA A 106 -2.17 12.25 18.28
CA ALA A 106 -0.95 11.87 17.57
C ALA A 106 -1.23 10.98 16.34
N LEU A 107 -2.26 10.13 16.44
CA LEU A 107 -2.62 9.17 15.40
C LEU A 107 -3.93 9.57 14.70
N ARG A 108 -3.87 9.67 13.38
CA ARG A 108 -5.01 9.93 12.52
C ARG A 108 -5.50 8.63 11.90
N VAL A 109 -6.71 8.22 12.24
CA VAL A 109 -7.43 7.14 11.55
C VAL A 109 -7.83 7.60 10.14
N THR A 110 -7.29 6.94 9.11
CA THR A 110 -7.71 7.17 7.72
C THR A 110 -8.97 6.37 7.39
N ARG A 111 -9.75 6.86 6.42
CA ARG A 111 -10.96 6.17 5.96
C ARG A 111 -10.61 4.93 5.12
N ARG A 112 -11.59 4.04 4.94
CA ARG A 112 -11.43 2.80 4.15
C ARG A 112 -11.11 3.11 2.68
N ARG A 113 -10.19 2.34 2.08
CA ARG A 113 -9.79 2.45 0.66
C ARG A 113 -10.97 2.35 -0.32
N SER A 114 -11.99 1.57 0.02
CA SER A 114 -13.20 1.44 -0.82
C SER A 114 -13.97 2.76 -1.00
N LEU A 115 -13.85 3.69 -0.05
CA LEU A 115 -14.40 5.04 -0.19
C LEU A 115 -13.51 5.93 -1.08
N ASP A 116 -12.19 5.79 -0.97
CA ASP A 116 -11.24 6.48 -1.87
C ASP A 116 -11.44 6.06 -3.31
N TYR A 117 -11.68 4.76 -3.54
CA TYR A 117 -12.01 4.21 -4.86
C TYR A 117 -13.27 4.86 -5.44
N LYS A 118 -14.35 4.94 -4.66
CA LYS A 118 -15.62 5.55 -5.10
C LYS A 118 -15.50 7.06 -5.35
N LYS A 119 -14.67 7.76 -4.56
CA LYS A 119 -14.46 9.21 -4.66
C LYS A 119 -13.34 9.59 -5.63
N GLN A 120 -12.57 8.62 -6.13
CA GLN A 120 -11.39 8.83 -6.98
C GLN A 120 -10.37 9.80 -6.37
N GLN A 121 -10.31 9.87 -5.04
CA GLN A 121 -9.44 10.78 -4.31
C GLN A 121 -9.07 10.16 -2.97
N THR A 122 -7.81 10.28 -2.58
CA THR A 122 -7.31 9.90 -1.25
C THR A 122 -6.62 11.09 -0.58
N ASP A 123 -6.76 11.18 0.73
CA ASP A 123 -6.11 12.15 1.61
C ASP A 123 -5.01 11.50 2.47
N ARG A 124 -4.62 10.27 2.11
CA ARG A 124 -3.51 9.53 2.72
C ARG A 124 -2.17 10.14 2.33
N ASN A 125 -1.23 10.11 3.28
CA ASN A 125 0.17 10.49 3.08
C ASN A 125 1.13 9.31 3.19
N VAL A 126 0.69 8.19 3.78
CA VAL A 126 1.47 6.96 3.89
C VAL A 126 0.79 5.91 2.99
N PHE A 127 1.58 5.28 2.12
CA PHE A 127 1.11 4.23 1.22
C PHE A 127 1.94 2.96 1.40
N GLN A 128 1.28 1.82 1.51
CA GLN A 128 1.95 0.52 1.58
C GLN A 128 1.94 -0.19 0.22
N CYS A 129 3.12 -0.61 -0.22
CA CYS A 129 3.33 -1.34 -1.46
C CYS A 129 3.83 -2.76 -1.17
N PHE A 130 3.11 -3.77 -1.63
CA PHE A 130 3.61 -5.15 -1.58
C PHE A 130 4.40 -5.47 -2.85
N VAL A 131 5.62 -5.95 -2.67
CA VAL A 131 6.56 -6.27 -3.75
C VAL A 131 6.61 -7.79 -3.91
N PHE A 132 5.94 -8.28 -4.95
CA PHE A 132 5.88 -9.67 -5.35
C PHE A 132 6.87 -9.96 -6.47
N GLY A 133 7.14 -11.24 -6.68
CA GLY A 133 8.01 -11.72 -7.76
C GLY A 133 8.78 -12.97 -7.34
N PRO A 134 9.30 -13.73 -8.31
CA PRO A 134 10.03 -14.96 -8.02
C PRO A 134 11.37 -14.69 -7.31
N LYS A 135 11.98 -15.77 -6.81
CA LYS A 135 13.35 -15.73 -6.29
C LYS A 135 14.29 -15.16 -7.35
N LYS A 136 15.26 -14.34 -6.92
CA LYS A 136 16.28 -13.69 -7.77
C LYS A 136 15.76 -12.66 -8.81
N ALA A 137 14.48 -12.31 -8.80
CA ALA A 137 13.90 -11.28 -9.69
C ALA A 137 14.46 -9.86 -9.47
N GLY A 138 15.14 -9.59 -8.35
CA GLY A 138 15.68 -8.26 -8.04
C GLY A 138 14.86 -7.43 -7.04
N LYS A 139 13.85 -8.02 -6.39
CA LYS A 139 13.01 -7.36 -5.35
C LYS A 139 13.84 -6.61 -4.30
N SER A 140 14.75 -7.31 -3.63
CA SER A 140 15.56 -6.73 -2.54
C SER A 140 16.52 -5.65 -3.04
N ALA A 141 16.95 -5.70 -4.30
CA ALA A 141 17.77 -4.65 -4.90
C ALA A 141 16.97 -3.35 -5.07
N ILE A 142 15.70 -3.44 -5.45
CA ILE A 142 14.78 -2.30 -5.53
C ILE A 142 14.52 -1.70 -4.14
N LEU A 143 14.27 -2.54 -3.13
CA LEU A 143 14.11 -2.06 -1.75
C LEU A 143 15.38 -1.34 -1.24
N LYS A 144 16.56 -1.92 -1.47
CA LYS A 144 17.84 -1.30 -1.08
C LYS A 144 18.09 0.01 -1.83
N SER A 145 17.78 0.08 -3.13
CA SER A 145 17.95 1.32 -3.90
C SER A 145 17.00 2.43 -3.44
N PHE A 146 15.80 2.07 -2.95
CA PHE A 146 14.86 3.01 -2.35
C PHE A 146 15.43 3.72 -1.12
N LEU A 147 16.31 3.05 -0.39
CA LEU A 147 17.03 3.57 0.79
C LEU A 147 18.36 4.22 0.43
N GLY A 148 18.64 4.45 -0.86
CA GLY A 148 19.90 5.03 -1.34
C GLY A 148 21.12 4.10 -1.23
N ARG A 149 20.92 2.80 -0.94
CA ARG A 149 22.01 1.85 -0.77
C ARG A 149 22.58 1.42 -2.12
N SER A 150 23.90 1.27 -2.17
CA SER A 150 24.61 0.77 -3.36
C SER A 150 24.18 -0.65 -3.72
N PHE A 151 24.16 -0.92 -5.02
CA PHE A 151 23.93 -2.27 -5.54
C PHE A 151 25.02 -3.24 -5.06
N SER A 152 24.62 -4.49 -4.82
CA SER A 152 25.52 -5.59 -4.50
C SER A 152 25.13 -6.82 -5.31
N ASN A 153 26.15 -7.51 -5.85
CA ASN A 153 25.99 -8.79 -6.55
C ASN A 153 25.69 -9.97 -5.61
N SER A 154 25.86 -9.80 -4.29
CA SER A 154 25.63 -10.87 -3.34
C SER A 154 24.13 -11.15 -3.17
N TYR A 155 23.74 -12.39 -3.47
CA TYR A 155 22.39 -12.88 -3.19
C TYR A 155 22.33 -13.37 -1.74
N THR A 156 21.52 -12.70 -0.93
CA THR A 156 21.15 -13.13 0.41
C THR A 156 19.71 -13.58 0.41
N LEU A 157 19.42 -14.78 0.92
CA LEU A 157 18.05 -15.25 1.08
C LEU A 157 17.31 -14.32 2.05
N THR A 158 16.15 -13.82 1.62
CA THR A 158 15.23 -13.04 2.45
C THR A 158 14.52 -14.02 3.40
N ALA A 159 15.08 -14.23 4.60
CA ALA A 159 14.52 -15.14 5.60
C ALA A 159 13.42 -14.49 6.47
N ASN A 160 13.46 -13.16 6.61
CA ASN A 160 12.52 -12.37 7.42
C ASN A 160 11.77 -11.36 6.56
N ASP A 161 10.65 -10.84 7.07
CA ASP A 161 9.93 -9.72 6.48
C ASP A 161 10.87 -8.52 6.25
N CYS A 162 11.03 -8.13 4.99
CA CYS A 162 11.92 -7.05 4.58
C CYS A 162 11.09 -5.83 4.21
N TYR A 163 11.33 -4.73 4.92
CA TYR A 163 10.69 -3.45 4.70
C TYR A 163 11.70 -2.41 4.21
N ALA A 164 11.22 -1.48 3.40
CA ALA A 164 11.94 -0.26 3.05
C ALA A 164 10.96 0.91 3.06
N THR A 165 11.22 1.93 3.87
CA THR A 165 10.35 3.08 4.09
C THR A 165 11.12 4.37 3.82
N ASN A 166 10.59 5.23 2.96
CA ASN A 166 11.17 6.54 2.69
C ASN A 166 10.13 7.53 2.17
N VAL A 167 10.50 8.81 2.14
CA VAL A 167 9.73 9.89 1.55
C VAL A 167 9.97 9.93 0.04
N VAL A 168 8.88 10.03 -0.72
CA VAL A 168 8.85 10.17 -2.18
C VAL A 168 8.29 11.54 -2.53
N ASP A 169 9.07 12.31 -3.28
CA ASP A 169 8.61 13.55 -3.88
C ASP A 169 7.68 13.27 -5.06
N GLN A 170 6.52 13.93 -5.05
CA GLN A 170 5.53 13.88 -6.12
C GLN A 170 5.54 15.18 -6.92
N LEU A 171 5.01 15.11 -8.14
CA LEU A 171 4.78 16.29 -8.97
C LEU A 171 3.95 17.33 -8.19
N GLY A 172 4.34 18.59 -8.30
CA GLY A 172 3.74 19.69 -7.54
C GLY A 172 4.27 19.88 -6.12
N GLY A 173 5.40 19.25 -5.77
CA GLY A 173 6.10 19.48 -4.49
C GLY A 173 5.49 18.79 -3.28
N THR A 174 4.49 17.92 -3.49
CA THR A 174 3.89 17.16 -2.39
C THR A 174 4.77 15.98 -2.00
N LYS A 175 4.98 15.76 -0.69
CA LYS A 175 5.75 14.64 -0.16
C LYS A 175 4.83 13.56 0.36
N LYS A 176 5.15 12.30 0.08
CA LYS A 176 4.39 11.12 0.53
C LYS A 176 5.36 10.07 1.07
N THR A 177 4.99 9.37 2.14
CA THR A 177 5.78 8.24 2.64
C THR A 177 5.33 6.98 1.93
N LEU A 178 6.29 6.23 1.39
CA LEU A 178 6.05 4.93 0.76
C LEU A 178 6.71 3.86 1.61
N VAL A 179 5.94 2.83 1.97
CA VAL A 179 6.41 1.65 2.69
C VAL A 179 6.39 0.46 1.73
N LEU A 180 7.55 0.00 1.30
CA LEU A 180 7.71 -1.23 0.53
C LEU A 180 7.81 -2.41 1.48
N ARG A 181 7.04 -3.47 1.22
CA ARG A 181 7.15 -4.76 1.89
C ARG A 181 7.48 -5.82 0.84
N GLU A 182 8.66 -6.42 0.92
CA GLU A 182 9.00 -7.56 0.08
C GLU A 182 8.24 -8.80 0.56
N ILE A 183 7.52 -9.46 -0.36
CA ILE A 183 6.86 -10.72 -0.11
C ILE A 183 7.72 -11.84 -0.71
N PRO A 184 8.28 -12.75 0.11
CA PRO A 184 8.96 -13.93 -0.38
C PRO A 184 8.02 -14.80 -1.22
N GLU A 185 8.53 -15.39 -2.30
CA GLU A 185 7.72 -16.21 -3.21
C GLU A 185 6.98 -17.35 -2.48
N ASP A 186 7.67 -18.03 -1.56
CA ASP A 186 7.09 -19.14 -0.79
C ASP A 186 6.05 -18.65 0.23
N GLY A 187 6.13 -17.39 0.67
CA GLY A 187 5.23 -16.78 1.65
C GLY A 187 3.92 -16.24 1.05
N VAL A 188 3.78 -16.20 -0.28
CA VAL A 188 2.58 -15.65 -0.93
C VAL A 188 1.32 -16.42 -0.56
N LYS A 189 1.38 -17.76 -0.54
CA LYS A 189 0.23 -18.60 -0.17
C LYS A 189 -0.23 -18.36 1.26
N GLU A 190 0.72 -18.23 2.18
CA GLU A 190 0.44 -17.93 3.58
C GLU A 190 -0.19 -16.54 3.73
N LEU A 191 0.39 -15.52 3.07
CA LEU A 191 -0.17 -14.16 3.05
C LEU A 191 -1.61 -14.14 2.51
N LEU A 192 -1.86 -14.82 1.40
CA LEU A 192 -3.18 -14.86 0.76
C LEU A 192 -4.18 -15.77 1.49
N SER A 193 -3.73 -16.61 2.44
CA SER A 193 -4.63 -17.43 3.26
C SER A 193 -5.56 -16.57 4.13
N ASN A 194 -5.05 -15.44 4.62
CA ASN A 194 -5.84 -14.43 5.31
C ASN A 194 -6.70 -13.64 4.29
N LYS A 195 -7.99 -13.46 4.58
CA LYS A 195 -8.91 -12.72 3.69
C LYS A 195 -8.69 -11.21 3.72
N GLU A 196 -8.08 -10.71 4.79
CA GLU A 196 -7.87 -9.28 5.02
C GLU A 196 -6.44 -8.81 4.70
N SER A 197 -5.54 -9.71 4.27
CA SER A 197 -4.12 -9.36 4.04
C SER A 197 -3.93 -8.27 2.97
N LEU A 198 -4.78 -8.24 1.95
CA LEU A 198 -4.75 -7.23 0.88
C LEU A 198 -5.42 -5.90 1.27
N ALA A 199 -6.05 -5.82 2.45
CA ALA A 199 -6.69 -4.60 2.91
C ALA A 199 -5.67 -3.49 3.23
N ALA A 200 -4.50 -3.88 3.75
CA ALA A 200 -3.39 -2.98 4.04
C ALA A 200 -2.57 -2.57 2.80
N CYS A 201 -2.63 -3.35 1.72
CA CYS A 201 -1.85 -3.12 0.51
C CYS A 201 -2.49 -2.06 -0.40
N ASP A 202 -1.94 -0.85 -0.46
CA ASP A 202 -2.46 0.23 -1.32
C ASP A 202 -2.13 0.00 -2.80
N VAL A 203 -1.01 -0.64 -3.10
CA VAL A 203 -0.54 -0.96 -4.46
C VAL A 203 0.32 -2.23 -4.43
N ALA A 204 0.16 -3.08 -5.43
CA ALA A 204 0.96 -4.28 -5.61
C ALA A 204 1.94 -4.11 -6.79
N VAL A 205 3.15 -4.58 -6.62
CA VAL A 205 4.19 -4.51 -7.66
C VAL A 205 4.69 -5.91 -7.92
N PHE A 206 4.76 -6.29 -9.20
CA PHE A 206 5.21 -7.59 -9.66
C PHE A 206 6.53 -7.43 -10.40
N VAL A 207 7.60 -7.84 -9.73
CA VAL A 207 8.97 -7.73 -10.24
C VAL A 207 9.36 -9.03 -10.93
N TYR A 208 9.92 -8.93 -12.12
CA TYR A 208 10.55 -10.04 -12.82
C TYR A 208 11.90 -9.61 -13.39
N ASP A 209 12.78 -10.58 -13.62
CA ASP A 209 14.04 -10.38 -14.33
C ASP A 209 13.79 -10.31 -15.84
N SER A 210 14.15 -9.18 -16.47
CA SER A 210 13.89 -8.92 -17.89
C SER A 210 14.56 -9.93 -18.84
N SER A 211 15.60 -10.62 -18.37
CA SER A 211 16.38 -11.64 -19.09
C SER A 211 15.88 -13.08 -18.86
N ASP A 212 14.87 -13.30 -18.01
CA ASP A 212 14.39 -14.62 -17.61
C ASP A 212 12.88 -14.82 -17.88
N GLU A 213 12.55 -15.68 -18.85
CA GLU A 213 11.18 -16.04 -19.20
C GLU A 213 10.41 -16.71 -18.06
N TYR A 214 11.09 -17.57 -17.27
CA TYR A 214 10.47 -18.20 -16.10
C TYR A 214 10.10 -17.13 -15.08
N SER A 215 10.98 -16.14 -14.88
CA SER A 215 10.73 -15.04 -13.96
C SER A 215 9.48 -14.24 -14.35
N LEU A 216 9.28 -13.96 -15.64
CA LEU A 216 8.11 -13.26 -16.15
C LEU A 216 6.83 -14.09 -15.93
N THR A 217 6.87 -15.36 -16.35
CA THR A 217 5.72 -16.28 -16.24
C THR A 217 5.27 -16.41 -14.80
N ARG A 218 6.23 -16.60 -13.88
CA ARG A 218 5.93 -16.72 -12.45
C ARG A 218 5.38 -15.43 -11.84
N ALA A 219 5.89 -14.27 -12.24
CA ALA A 219 5.35 -12.98 -11.79
C ALA A 219 3.90 -12.76 -12.27
N ALA A 220 3.55 -13.22 -13.48
CA ALA A 220 2.19 -13.17 -14.01
C ALA A 220 1.22 -14.12 -13.27
N GLU A 221 1.67 -15.31 -12.89
CA GLU A 221 0.90 -16.22 -12.03
C GLU A 221 0.60 -15.59 -10.66
N LEU A 222 1.61 -14.97 -10.02
CA LEU A 222 1.43 -14.28 -8.75
C LEU A 222 0.43 -13.13 -8.86
N LEU A 223 0.46 -12.39 -9.97
CA LEU A 223 -0.52 -11.34 -10.26
C LEU A 223 -1.94 -11.90 -10.33
N LEU A 224 -2.15 -13.02 -11.03
CA LEU A 224 -3.45 -13.68 -11.09
C LEU A 224 -3.95 -14.13 -9.72
N GLU A 225 -3.07 -14.71 -8.91
CA GLU A 225 -3.39 -15.13 -7.54
C GLU A 225 -3.82 -13.94 -6.67
N VAL A 226 -3.06 -12.84 -6.70
CA VAL A 226 -3.36 -11.61 -5.94
C VAL A 226 -4.64 -10.93 -6.46
N ALA A 227 -4.81 -10.82 -7.77
CA ALA A 227 -5.99 -10.21 -8.39
C ALA A 227 -7.27 -10.97 -8.01
N ARG A 228 -7.25 -12.31 -8.16
CA ARG A 228 -8.37 -13.17 -7.76
C ARG A 228 -8.69 -13.01 -6.28
N ARG A 229 -7.68 -13.02 -5.42
CA ARG A 229 -7.90 -12.84 -3.98
C ARG A 229 -8.47 -11.46 -3.64
N GLY A 230 -8.03 -10.41 -4.35
CA GLY A 230 -8.57 -9.07 -4.23
C GLY A 230 -10.05 -8.99 -4.64
N GLU A 231 -10.43 -9.69 -5.69
CA GLU A 231 -11.83 -9.79 -6.15
C GLU A 231 -12.71 -10.55 -5.14
N GLU A 232 -12.24 -11.69 -4.63
CA GLU A 232 -12.96 -12.53 -3.66
C GLU A 232 -13.15 -11.82 -2.30
N SER A 233 -12.13 -11.10 -1.84
CA SER A 233 -12.16 -10.40 -0.54
C SER A 233 -12.79 -9.01 -0.61
N GLY A 234 -12.96 -8.45 -1.81
CA GLY A 234 -13.38 -7.06 -2.01
C GLY A 234 -12.25 -6.03 -1.79
N PHE A 235 -11.02 -6.49 -1.59
CA PHE A 235 -9.82 -5.66 -1.49
C PHE A 235 -9.01 -5.68 -2.79
N GLY A 236 -9.64 -5.39 -3.94
CA GLY A 236 -8.94 -5.24 -5.21
C GLY A 236 -7.83 -4.18 -5.11
N VAL A 237 -6.61 -4.56 -5.48
CA VAL A 237 -5.38 -3.75 -5.33
C VAL A 237 -4.92 -3.31 -6.72
N PRO A 238 -4.58 -2.03 -6.95
CA PRO A 238 -3.96 -1.61 -8.19
C PRO A 238 -2.55 -2.21 -8.31
N SER A 239 -2.18 -2.66 -9.51
CA SER A 239 -0.97 -3.44 -9.77
C SER A 239 -0.08 -2.81 -10.83
N LEU A 240 1.24 -2.97 -10.68
CA LEU A 240 2.25 -2.58 -11.66
C LEU A 240 3.21 -3.73 -11.94
N PHE A 241 3.71 -3.84 -13.18
CA PHE A 241 4.84 -4.70 -13.52
C PHE A 241 6.14 -3.91 -13.53
N ILE A 242 7.20 -4.54 -13.03
CA ILE A 242 8.58 -4.03 -13.12
C ILE A 242 9.46 -5.08 -13.79
N ALA A 243 10.06 -4.70 -14.92
CA ALA A 243 11.11 -5.44 -15.58
C ALA A 243 12.47 -5.02 -14.98
N ALA A 244 12.98 -5.81 -14.06
CA ALA A 244 14.25 -5.55 -13.40
C ALA A 244 15.44 -6.08 -14.20
N LYS A 245 16.64 -5.61 -13.85
CA LYS A 245 17.92 -5.96 -14.49
C LYS A 245 17.93 -5.66 -15.99
N ASP A 246 17.40 -4.49 -16.34
CA ASP A 246 17.34 -4.04 -17.74
C ASP A 246 18.75 -3.78 -18.34
N ASP A 247 19.81 -3.87 -17.53
CA ASP A 247 21.20 -3.91 -17.98
C ASP A 247 21.62 -5.25 -18.62
N LEU A 248 20.76 -6.27 -18.57
CA LEU A 248 20.96 -7.56 -19.22
C LEU A 248 20.22 -7.63 -20.56
N ASP A 249 20.66 -8.53 -21.44
CA ASP A 249 19.98 -8.76 -22.72
C ASP A 249 18.55 -9.25 -22.49
N SER A 250 17.59 -8.43 -22.89
CA SER A 250 16.16 -8.70 -22.71
C SER A 250 15.71 -9.93 -23.50
N TYR A 251 14.93 -10.80 -22.84
CA TYR A 251 14.21 -11.87 -23.52
C TYR A 251 13.15 -11.29 -24.50
N PRO A 252 12.90 -11.91 -25.67
CA PRO A 252 12.04 -11.36 -26.72
C PRO A 252 10.63 -10.94 -26.25
N MET A 253 10.18 -9.79 -26.77
CA MET A 253 9.02 -9.02 -26.28
C MET A 253 7.64 -9.64 -26.51
N ALA A 254 7.49 -10.62 -27.41
CA ALA A 254 6.17 -11.07 -27.88
C ALA A 254 5.25 -11.66 -26.78
N ILE A 255 5.82 -12.23 -25.71
CA ILE A 255 5.06 -12.80 -24.58
C ILE A 255 4.66 -11.72 -23.55
N LYS A 256 5.40 -10.59 -23.49
CA LYS A 256 5.19 -9.53 -22.49
C LYS A 256 3.92 -8.74 -22.74
N ASP A 257 3.62 -8.44 -24.00
CA ASP A 257 2.48 -7.58 -24.39
C ASP A 257 1.12 -8.26 -24.24
N SER A 258 1.02 -9.58 -24.44
CA SER A 258 -0.24 -10.31 -24.32
C SER A 258 -0.76 -10.33 -22.87
N ILE A 259 0.13 -10.62 -21.91
CA ILE A 259 -0.22 -10.71 -20.48
C ILE A 259 -0.76 -9.37 -19.95
N CYS A 260 -0.09 -8.26 -20.29
CA CYS A 260 -0.50 -6.93 -19.83
C CYS A 260 -1.83 -6.50 -20.45
N GLN A 261 -2.03 -6.77 -21.74
CA GLN A 261 -3.29 -6.49 -22.44
C GLN A 261 -4.46 -7.30 -21.86
N ASP A 262 -4.25 -8.58 -21.59
CA ASP A 262 -5.29 -9.48 -21.07
C ASP A 262 -5.79 -9.03 -19.68
N MET A 263 -4.88 -8.57 -18.82
CA MET A 263 -5.20 -8.14 -17.45
C MET A 263 -5.48 -6.64 -17.32
N ARG A 264 -5.39 -5.86 -18.41
CA ARG A 264 -5.55 -4.39 -18.44
C ARG A 264 -4.60 -3.65 -17.50
N ILE A 265 -3.33 -4.04 -17.49
CA ILE A 265 -2.27 -3.36 -16.73
C ILE A 265 -1.42 -2.55 -17.70
N ASP A 266 -0.90 -1.43 -17.20
CA ASP A 266 0.07 -0.61 -17.92
C ASP A 266 1.33 -1.41 -18.29
N ALA A 267 2.04 -0.96 -19.33
CA ALA A 267 3.28 -1.58 -19.76
C ALA A 267 4.32 -1.66 -18.62
N PRO A 268 5.16 -2.71 -18.57
CA PRO A 268 6.16 -2.87 -17.52
C PRO A 268 7.10 -1.67 -17.40
N ILE A 269 7.44 -1.30 -16.17
CA ILE A 269 8.46 -0.27 -15.90
C ILE A 269 9.81 -0.97 -15.92
N HIS A 270 10.66 -0.58 -16.86
CA HIS A 270 12.03 -1.10 -16.97
C HIS A 270 12.93 -0.43 -15.94
N VAL A 271 13.73 -1.21 -15.20
CA VAL A 271 14.67 -0.68 -14.20
C VAL A 271 15.97 -1.47 -14.21
N SER A 272 17.09 -0.75 -14.10
CA SER A 272 18.39 -1.31 -13.72
C SER A 272 18.89 -0.64 -12.45
N VAL A 273 18.83 -1.37 -11.33
CA VAL A 273 19.40 -0.91 -10.07
C VAL A 273 20.92 -0.77 -10.16
N LYS A 274 21.58 -1.61 -10.98
CA LYS A 274 23.03 -1.59 -11.18
C LYS A 274 23.47 -0.32 -11.90
N GLU A 275 22.78 0.05 -12.99
CA GLU A 275 23.06 1.28 -13.75
C GLU A 275 22.41 2.52 -13.11
N ARG A 276 21.74 2.37 -11.97
CA ARG A 276 20.97 3.41 -11.26
C ARG A 276 19.86 4.04 -12.11
N ASP A 277 19.41 3.35 -13.15
CA ASP A 277 18.23 3.75 -13.90
C ASP A 277 16.98 3.12 -13.27
N LEU A 278 16.29 3.92 -12.46
CA LEU A 278 15.08 3.50 -11.76
C LEU A 278 13.80 4.04 -12.40
N ASN A 279 13.86 4.75 -13.52
CA ASN A 279 12.71 5.25 -14.28
C ASN A 279 11.58 5.90 -13.44
N ASN A 280 11.94 6.60 -12.36
CA ASN A 280 11.03 7.20 -11.36
C ASN A 280 10.02 6.22 -10.78
N VAL A 281 10.39 4.94 -10.64
CA VAL A 281 9.49 3.85 -10.25
C VAL A 281 8.75 4.11 -8.94
N PHE A 282 9.41 4.66 -7.92
CA PHE A 282 8.77 4.95 -6.63
C PHE A 282 7.70 6.05 -6.75
N SER A 283 7.93 7.06 -7.59
CA SER A 283 6.95 8.11 -7.85
C SER A 283 5.74 7.57 -8.61
N ARG A 284 5.96 6.65 -9.56
CA ARG A 284 4.90 5.92 -10.27
C ARG A 284 4.07 5.05 -9.32
N ILE A 285 4.72 4.29 -8.42
CA ILE A 285 4.06 3.47 -7.39
C ILE A 285 3.11 4.33 -6.54
N VAL A 286 3.59 5.48 -6.02
CA VAL A 286 2.75 6.41 -5.24
C VAL A 286 1.63 7.00 -6.10
N THR A 287 1.88 7.32 -7.36
CA THR A 287 0.86 7.83 -8.29
C THR A 287 -0.26 6.82 -8.51
N THR A 288 0.09 5.54 -8.68
CA THR A 288 -0.86 4.43 -8.80
C THR A 288 -1.65 4.21 -7.52
N ALA A 289 -1.00 4.25 -6.35
CA ALA A 289 -1.66 4.15 -5.05
C ALA A 289 -2.68 5.28 -4.80
N LYS A 290 -2.39 6.49 -5.30
CA LYS A 290 -3.32 7.65 -5.22
C LYS A 290 -4.54 7.49 -6.12
N HIS A 291 -4.44 6.72 -7.20
CA HIS A 291 -5.52 6.51 -8.18
C HIS A 291 -5.87 5.03 -8.32
N PRO A 292 -6.37 4.39 -7.24
CA PRO A 292 -6.58 2.94 -7.20
C PRO A 292 -7.69 2.44 -8.13
N HIS A 293 -8.32 3.32 -8.92
CA HIS A 293 -9.36 2.97 -9.89
C HIS A 293 -8.82 2.71 -11.30
N LEU A 294 -7.58 3.12 -11.61
CA LEU A 294 -7.02 3.06 -12.96
C LEU A 294 -6.29 1.73 -13.26
N SER A 295 -5.55 1.19 -12.29
CA SER A 295 -4.63 0.07 -12.54
C SER A 295 -5.00 -1.22 -11.80
N VAL A 296 -6.29 -1.47 -11.53
CA VAL A 296 -6.71 -2.73 -10.88
C VAL A 296 -6.84 -3.83 -11.94
N PRO A 297 -6.07 -4.93 -11.83
CA PRO A 297 -6.19 -6.04 -12.76
C PRO A 297 -7.60 -6.63 -12.73
N GLU A 298 -8.12 -6.97 -13.91
CA GLU A 298 -9.41 -7.64 -14.03
C GLU A 298 -9.25 -9.05 -14.57
N THR A 299 -9.49 -10.06 -13.72
CA THR A 299 -9.50 -11.45 -14.16
C THR A 299 -10.80 -11.80 -14.86
N GLU A 300 -10.85 -12.92 -15.59
CA GLU A 300 -12.10 -13.43 -16.16
C GLU A 300 -13.17 -13.68 -15.09
N PHE A 301 -12.75 -14.16 -13.92
CA PHE A 301 -13.63 -14.37 -12.76
C PHE A 301 -14.25 -13.04 -12.31
N GLY A 302 -13.44 -12.00 -12.12
CA GLY A 302 -13.91 -10.67 -11.77
C GLY A 302 -14.85 -10.06 -12.81
N ARG A 303 -14.55 -10.24 -14.11
CA ARG A 303 -15.43 -9.80 -15.21
C ARG A 303 -16.80 -10.49 -15.13
N ASN A 304 -16.82 -11.80 -14.93
CA ASN A 304 -18.06 -12.56 -14.84
C ASN A 304 -18.86 -12.20 -13.58
N GLN A 305 -18.20 -12.01 -12.45
CA GLN A 305 -18.84 -11.58 -11.21
C GLN A 305 -19.44 -10.17 -11.33
N LYS A 306 -18.73 -9.23 -11.97
CA LYS A 306 -19.27 -7.88 -12.28
C LYS A 306 -20.51 -7.96 -13.17
N LYS A 307 -20.46 -8.75 -14.25
CA LYS A 307 -21.61 -8.97 -15.14
C LYS A 307 -22.80 -9.55 -14.37
N HIS A 308 -22.57 -10.59 -13.58
CA HIS A 308 -23.62 -11.20 -12.76
C HIS A 308 -24.23 -10.20 -11.78
N ARG A 309 -23.40 -9.42 -11.07
CA ARG A 309 -23.87 -8.38 -10.14
C ARG A 309 -24.67 -7.28 -10.85
N GLN A 310 -24.24 -6.86 -12.03
CA GLN A 310 -24.99 -5.89 -12.84
C GLN A 310 -26.37 -6.43 -13.24
N LEU A 311 -26.44 -7.69 -13.68
CA LEU A 311 -27.71 -8.34 -14.01
C LEU A 311 -28.65 -8.41 -12.80
N VAL A 312 -28.16 -8.87 -11.65
CA VAL A 312 -28.94 -8.92 -10.41
C VAL A 312 -29.41 -7.53 -10.00
N SER A 313 -28.54 -6.51 -10.07
CA SER A 313 -28.91 -5.14 -9.70
C SER A 313 -29.98 -4.55 -10.62
N ARG A 314 -29.93 -4.84 -11.92
CA ARG A 314 -30.97 -4.45 -12.88
C ARG A 314 -32.29 -5.13 -12.56
N SER A 315 -32.28 -6.44 -12.29
CA SER A 315 -33.47 -7.19 -11.89
C SER A 315 -34.10 -6.63 -10.60
N LEU A 316 -33.28 -6.31 -9.59
CA LEU A 316 -33.76 -5.70 -8.35
C LEU A 316 -34.37 -4.31 -8.58
N MET A 317 -33.81 -3.49 -9.48
CA MET A 317 -34.43 -2.21 -9.86
C MET A 317 -35.78 -2.39 -10.56
N PHE A 318 -35.93 -3.41 -11.41
CA PHE A 318 -37.24 -3.67 -12.02
C PHE A 318 -38.28 -4.11 -10.98
N VAL A 319 -37.88 -4.94 -10.01
CA VAL A 319 -38.77 -5.37 -8.91
C VAL A 319 -39.16 -4.18 -8.00
N SER A 320 -38.24 -3.26 -7.70
CA SER A 320 -38.55 -2.10 -6.86
C SER A 320 -39.48 -1.10 -7.56
N VAL A 321 -39.28 -0.85 -8.86
CA VAL A 321 -40.20 -0.01 -9.64
C VAL A 321 -41.57 -0.67 -9.76
N GLY A 322 -41.62 -1.98 -10.03
CA GLY A 322 -42.88 -2.73 -10.11
C GLY A 322 -43.69 -2.71 -8.81
N THR A 323 -43.03 -2.90 -7.66
CA THR A 323 -43.69 -2.82 -6.35
C THR A 323 -44.18 -1.40 -6.04
N ALA A 324 -43.40 -0.35 -6.34
CA ALA A 324 -43.83 1.03 -6.17
C ALA A 324 -45.08 1.36 -7.01
N VAL A 325 -45.11 0.96 -8.28
CA VAL A 325 -46.27 1.15 -9.17
C VAL A 325 -47.50 0.41 -8.64
N ALA A 326 -47.35 -0.84 -8.19
CA ALA A 326 -48.45 -1.61 -7.62
C ALA A 326 -49.03 -0.97 -6.34
N VAL A 327 -48.16 -0.45 -5.46
CA VAL A 327 -48.59 0.24 -4.23
C VAL A 327 -49.33 1.53 -4.55
N VAL A 328 -48.81 2.35 -5.47
CA VAL A 328 -49.46 3.59 -5.91
C VAL A 328 -50.79 3.27 -6.61
N GLY A 329 -50.83 2.27 -7.48
CA GLY A 329 -52.04 1.81 -8.15
C GLY A 329 -53.10 1.32 -7.17
N LEU A 330 -52.72 0.56 -6.15
CA LEU A 330 -53.62 0.09 -5.10
C LEU A 330 -54.16 1.25 -4.25
N ALA A 331 -53.32 2.22 -3.90
CA ALA A 331 -53.73 3.41 -3.16
C ALA A 331 -54.70 4.27 -3.99
N ALA A 332 -54.41 4.49 -5.27
CA ALA A 332 -55.28 5.22 -6.19
C ALA A 332 -56.62 4.50 -6.39
N TYR A 333 -56.62 3.18 -6.54
CA TYR A 333 -57.83 2.37 -6.63
C TYR A 333 -58.68 2.47 -5.36
N ARG A 334 -58.07 2.38 -4.17
CA ARG A 334 -58.77 2.53 -2.89
C ARG A 334 -59.38 3.93 -2.74
N ALA A 335 -58.65 4.98 -3.13
CA ALA A 335 -59.17 6.36 -3.11
C ALA A 335 -60.33 6.55 -4.09
N TYR A 336 -60.24 5.98 -5.29
CA TYR A 336 -61.32 5.99 -6.27
C TYR A 336 -62.57 5.25 -5.79
N ALA A 337 -62.40 4.04 -5.24
CA ALA A 337 -63.51 3.26 -4.68
C ALA A 337 -64.21 3.98 -3.52
N ALA A 338 -63.45 4.63 -2.63
CA ALA A 338 -64.00 5.43 -1.54
C ALA A 338 -64.82 6.63 -2.04
N ARG A 339 -64.36 7.31 -3.10
CA ARG A 339 -65.11 8.42 -3.74
C ARG A 339 -66.38 7.92 -4.42
N ARG A 340 -66.34 6.78 -5.09
CA ARG A 340 -67.52 6.20 -5.76
C ARG A 340 -68.61 5.81 -4.76
N ASN A 341 -68.23 5.30 -3.59
CA ASN A 341 -69.17 4.91 -2.54
C ASN A 341 -69.76 6.10 -1.76
N THR A 342 -69.18 7.31 -1.87
CA THR A 342 -69.68 8.53 -1.25
C THR A 342 -70.51 9.40 -2.19
N SER A 343 -70.52 9.09 -3.49
CA SER A 343 -71.28 9.77 -4.53
C SER A 343 -72.55 9.03 -4.98
N SER A 344 -72.99 8.02 -4.21
CA SER A 344 -74.25 7.28 -4.41
C SER A 344 -75.20 7.51 -3.24
#